data_AF-A0A315FZK3-F1
#
_entry.id   AF-A0A315FZK3-F1
#
_cell.length_a   1.000
_cell.length_b   1.000
_cell.length_c   1.000
_cell.angle_alpha   90.00
_cell.angle_beta   90.00
_cell.angle_gamma   90.00
#
_symmetry.space_group_name_H-M   'P 1'
#
loop_
_entity.id
_entity.type
_entity.pdbx_description
1 polymer ?
#
loop_
_entity_poly.entity_id
_entity_poly.type
_entity_poly.pdbx_seq_one_letter_code
_entity_poly.pdbx_strand_id
1 'polypeptide(L)'
;MEVRAQFESHVLALLRHRPAVHLPSARQLELMCQRQLDAETLPGWRTFWSLATHFFEGLRLVPGRSIEAPEASAASQVLSGLLLREQFNEHDMPVEDSLQVINHLLFLEQADVISQRLVSILNDWSESPELDLPTEAQLDVQSMAQLAQDVQLTAVQQVADSLAVQLARLRAKRVADDIKASLSGAQEVSRLLQHFAVGSVRQPQANVLAALRGE
;
A
#
# COMPACT_ATOMS: atom_id res chain seq x y z
N MET A 1 -27.00 7.90 3.40
CA MET A 1 -27.15 7.74 4.86
C MET A 1 -26.90 6.32 5.34
N GLU A 2 -27.59 5.29 4.82
CA GLU A 2 -27.45 3.91 5.32
C GLU A 2 -26.05 3.29 5.06
N VAL A 3 -25.47 3.54 3.88
CA VAL A 3 -24.12 3.02 3.51
C VAL A 3 -23.02 3.59 4.41
N ARG A 4 -23.08 4.89 4.78
CA ARG A 4 -22.11 5.50 5.70
C ARG A 4 -22.20 4.91 7.10
N ALA A 5 -23.40 4.79 7.64
CA ALA A 5 -23.59 4.22 8.98
C ALA A 5 -23.08 2.77 9.06
N GLN A 6 -23.29 1.98 8.00
CA GLN A 6 -22.73 0.63 7.88
C GLN A 6 -21.19 0.66 7.84
N PHE A 7 -20.61 1.57 7.06
CA PHE A 7 -19.16 1.71 6.93
C PHE A 7 -18.52 2.10 8.28
N GLU A 8 -19.03 3.15 8.92
CA GLU A 8 -18.56 3.62 10.23
C GLU A 8 -18.66 2.52 11.28
N SER A 9 -19.76 1.75 11.29
CA SER A 9 -19.93 0.62 12.20
C SER A 9 -18.84 -0.44 12.02
N HIS A 10 -18.51 -0.79 10.78
CA HIS A 10 -17.44 -1.74 10.49
C HIS A 10 -16.05 -1.20 10.83
N VAL A 11 -15.75 0.09 10.56
CA VAL A 11 -14.48 0.71 10.97
C VAL A 11 -14.35 0.78 12.49
N LEU A 12 -15.42 1.15 13.20
CA LEU A 12 -15.43 1.14 14.66
C LEU A 12 -15.20 -0.26 15.23
N ALA A 13 -15.82 -1.29 14.64
CA ALA A 13 -15.55 -2.67 15.00
C ALA A 13 -14.08 -3.04 14.76
N LEU A 14 -13.49 -2.61 13.65
CA LEU A 14 -12.07 -2.83 13.34
C LEU A 14 -11.15 -2.17 14.40
N LEU A 15 -11.42 -0.92 14.77
CA LEU A 15 -10.64 -0.17 15.77
C LEU A 15 -10.84 -0.63 17.22
N ARG A 16 -11.98 -1.26 17.55
CA ARG A 16 -12.28 -1.79 18.89
C ARG A 16 -11.56 -3.09 19.22
N HIS A 17 -11.26 -3.91 18.21
CA HIS A 17 -10.60 -5.21 18.39
C HIS A 17 -9.07 -5.14 18.39
N ARG A 18 -8.51 -3.92 18.35
CA ARG A 18 -7.05 -3.70 18.38
C ARG A 18 -6.41 -4.41 19.59
N PRO A 19 -5.25 -5.06 19.40
CA PRO A 19 -4.41 -5.02 18.20
C PRO A 19 -4.84 -5.99 17.09
N ALA A 20 -5.77 -6.91 17.34
CA ALA A 20 -6.18 -7.91 16.34
C ALA A 20 -7.05 -7.31 15.23
N VAL A 21 -6.81 -7.74 13.99
CA VAL A 21 -7.67 -7.38 12.86
C VAL A 21 -9.00 -8.12 12.97
N HIS A 22 -10.11 -7.37 13.05
CA HIS A 22 -11.45 -7.95 12.95
C HIS A 22 -11.78 -8.33 11.49
N LEU A 23 -11.38 -9.54 11.09
CA LEU A 23 -11.49 -10.05 9.71
C LEU A 23 -12.88 -9.90 9.07
N PRO A 24 -14.01 -10.14 9.77
CA PRO A 24 -15.33 -9.94 9.19
C PRO A 24 -15.58 -8.48 8.78
N SER A 25 -15.16 -7.51 9.62
CA SER A 25 -15.28 -6.09 9.28
C SER A 25 -14.36 -5.71 8.15
N ALA A 26 -13.09 -6.14 8.16
CA ALA A 26 -12.15 -5.87 7.07
C ALA A 26 -12.71 -6.33 5.72
N ARG A 27 -13.29 -7.55 5.68
CA ARG A 27 -13.92 -8.08 4.45
C ARG A 27 -15.14 -7.28 4.01
N GLN A 28 -16.01 -6.86 4.93
CA GLN A 28 -17.16 -6.05 4.55
C GLN A 28 -16.74 -4.67 4.03
N LEU A 29 -15.74 -4.05 4.66
CA LEU A 29 -15.18 -2.77 4.22
C LEU A 29 -14.56 -2.87 2.82
N GLU A 30 -13.75 -3.91 2.58
CA GLU A 30 -13.18 -4.25 1.26
C GLU A 30 -14.28 -4.33 0.19
N LEU A 31 -15.35 -5.12 0.44
CA LEU A 31 -16.46 -5.27 -0.50
C LEU A 31 -17.24 -3.98 -0.73
N MET A 32 -17.40 -3.15 0.30
CA MET A 32 -18.05 -1.85 0.19
C MET A 32 -17.22 -0.89 -0.66
N CYS A 33 -15.90 -0.82 -0.43
CA CYS A 33 -14.98 0.00 -1.23
C CYS A 33 -14.96 -0.45 -2.70
N GLN A 34 -14.91 -1.75 -2.98
CA GLN A 34 -14.95 -2.28 -4.34
C GLN A 34 -16.23 -1.87 -5.08
N ARG A 35 -17.40 -1.98 -4.44
CA ARG A 35 -18.67 -1.56 -5.04
C ARG A 35 -18.68 -0.06 -5.38
N GLN A 36 -18.06 0.77 -4.54
CA GLN A 36 -17.94 2.20 -4.82
C GLN A 36 -16.95 2.46 -5.96
N LEU A 37 -15.82 1.75 -6.00
CA LEU A 37 -14.84 1.83 -7.08
C LEU A 37 -15.44 1.46 -8.46
N ASP A 38 -16.27 0.41 -8.50
CA ASP A 38 -16.92 -0.06 -9.72
C ASP A 38 -17.94 0.96 -10.25
N ALA A 39 -18.62 1.68 -9.35
CA ALA A 39 -19.61 2.70 -9.70
C ALA A 39 -18.99 4.09 -9.97
N GLU A 40 -17.75 4.33 -9.55
CA GLU A 40 -17.13 5.65 -9.59
C GLU A 40 -16.54 6.01 -10.95
N THR A 41 -16.85 7.22 -11.42
CA THR A 41 -16.38 7.75 -12.70
C THR A 41 -15.30 8.82 -12.54
N LEU A 42 -15.24 9.50 -11.39
CA LEU A 42 -14.32 10.60 -11.16
C LEU A 42 -12.91 10.09 -10.82
N PRO A 43 -11.85 10.45 -11.56
CA PRO A 43 -10.51 9.88 -11.38
C PRO A 43 -9.97 9.95 -9.94
N GLY A 44 -10.05 11.11 -9.29
CA GLY A 44 -9.54 11.27 -7.91
C GLY A 44 -10.27 10.40 -6.89
N TRP A 45 -11.58 10.18 -7.08
CA TRP A 45 -12.36 9.28 -6.24
C TRP A 45 -12.12 7.81 -6.57
N ARG A 46 -11.84 7.47 -7.84
CA ARG A 46 -11.38 6.12 -8.20
C ARG A 46 -10.07 5.78 -7.49
N THR A 47 -9.10 6.69 -7.48
CA THR A 47 -7.86 6.51 -6.70
C THR A 47 -8.16 6.31 -5.22
N PHE A 48 -9.01 7.13 -4.61
CA PHE A 48 -9.42 6.98 -3.22
C PHE A 48 -9.98 5.58 -2.92
N TRP A 49 -10.95 5.12 -3.71
CA TRP A 49 -11.59 3.83 -3.49
C TRP A 49 -10.66 2.66 -3.76
N SER A 50 -9.74 2.79 -4.71
CA SER A 50 -8.70 1.78 -4.97
C SER A 50 -7.75 1.66 -3.77
N LEU A 51 -7.21 2.77 -3.29
CA LEU A 51 -6.35 2.82 -2.09
C LEU A 51 -7.06 2.26 -0.84
N ALA A 52 -8.33 2.59 -0.65
CA ALA A 52 -9.12 2.08 0.48
C ALA A 52 -9.38 0.57 0.35
N THR A 53 -9.62 0.06 -0.86
CA THR A 53 -9.81 -1.37 -1.13
C THR A 53 -8.53 -2.14 -0.80
N HIS A 54 -7.39 -1.68 -1.32
CA HIS A 54 -6.08 -2.29 -1.03
C HIS A 54 -5.72 -2.25 0.46
N PHE A 55 -6.10 -1.19 1.17
CA PHE A 55 -5.90 -1.12 2.61
C PHE A 55 -6.61 -2.26 3.35
N PHE A 56 -7.92 -2.44 3.12
CA PHE A 56 -8.69 -3.48 3.81
C PHE A 56 -8.35 -4.90 3.33
N GLU A 57 -8.03 -5.07 2.05
CA GLU A 57 -7.51 -6.32 1.51
C GLU A 57 -6.18 -6.70 2.19
N GLY A 58 -5.26 -5.75 2.29
CA GLY A 58 -3.95 -5.95 2.92
C GLY A 58 -4.04 -6.29 4.41
N LEU A 59 -5.07 -5.80 5.13
CA LEU A 59 -5.35 -6.22 6.51
C LEU A 59 -5.74 -7.70 6.60
N ARG A 60 -6.28 -8.27 5.52
CA ARG A 60 -6.86 -9.61 5.47
C ARG A 60 -5.89 -10.66 4.93
N LEU A 61 -5.02 -10.28 3.99
CA LEU A 61 -4.10 -11.19 3.31
C LEU A 61 -2.87 -11.58 4.14
N VAL A 62 -2.41 -10.72 5.05
CA VAL A 62 -1.20 -10.97 5.86
C VAL A 62 -1.60 -11.58 7.21
N PRO A 63 -1.29 -12.86 7.48
CA PRO A 63 -1.59 -13.50 8.75
C PRO A 63 -0.84 -12.81 9.90
N GLY A 64 -1.48 -12.66 11.05
CA GLY A 64 -0.85 -12.08 12.23
C GLY A 64 -0.65 -10.55 12.17
N ARG A 65 -1.17 -9.88 11.13
CA ARG A 65 -1.15 -8.42 11.06
C ARG A 65 -1.89 -7.80 12.26
N SER A 66 -1.23 -6.85 12.90
CA SER A 66 -1.78 -6.01 13.97
C SER A 66 -2.28 -4.69 13.37
N ILE A 67 -3.27 -4.07 14.03
CA ILE A 67 -3.66 -2.68 13.74
C ILE A 67 -2.86 -1.80 14.69
N GLU A 68 -1.78 -1.23 14.18
CA GLU A 68 -0.91 -0.31 14.91
C GLU A 68 -1.26 1.13 14.58
N ALA A 69 -0.37 2.07 14.91
CA ALA A 69 -0.59 3.49 14.64
C ALA A 69 -0.78 3.79 13.14
N PRO A 70 0.02 3.22 12.20
CA PRO A 70 -0.15 3.47 10.77
C PRO A 70 -1.49 2.95 10.24
N GLU A 71 -1.89 1.73 10.59
CA GLU A 71 -3.19 1.17 10.19
C GLU A 71 -4.37 1.96 10.75
N ALA A 72 -4.28 2.41 12.01
CA ALA A 72 -5.31 3.25 12.59
C ALA A 72 -5.38 4.63 11.90
N SER A 73 -4.24 5.18 11.48
CA SER A 73 -4.17 6.41 10.70
C SER A 73 -4.82 6.22 9.32
N ALA A 74 -4.49 5.15 8.60
CA ALA A 74 -5.10 4.81 7.30
C ALA A 74 -6.61 4.62 7.39
N ALA A 75 -7.09 3.90 8.41
CA ALA A 75 -8.53 3.79 8.66
C ALA A 75 -9.18 5.17 8.91
N SER A 76 -8.47 6.10 9.54
CA SER A 76 -8.94 7.46 9.76
C SER A 76 -8.96 8.28 8.46
N GLN A 77 -7.99 8.11 7.57
CA GLN A 77 -8.01 8.77 6.24
C GLN A 77 -9.19 8.28 5.40
N VAL A 78 -9.51 6.99 5.45
CA VAL A 78 -10.69 6.44 4.78
C VAL A 78 -11.97 7.08 5.32
N LEU A 79 -12.11 7.25 6.64
CA LEU A 79 -13.25 7.96 7.23
C LEU A 79 -13.30 9.43 6.78
N SER A 80 -12.16 10.13 6.75
CA SER A 80 -12.08 11.50 6.25
C SER A 80 -12.55 11.62 4.80
N GLY A 81 -12.17 10.68 3.93
CA GLY A 81 -12.63 10.65 2.54
C GLY A 81 -14.13 10.41 2.42
N LEU A 82 -14.71 9.56 3.26
CA LEU A 82 -16.16 9.36 3.30
C LEU A 82 -16.91 10.63 3.73
N LEU A 83 -16.41 11.31 4.76
CA LEU A 83 -16.99 12.58 5.21
C LEU A 83 -16.92 13.66 4.12
N LEU A 84 -15.79 13.73 3.43
CA LEU A 84 -15.59 14.65 2.31
C LEU A 84 -16.57 14.38 1.18
N ARG A 85 -16.85 13.11 0.87
CA ARG A 85 -17.80 12.71 -0.18
C ARG A 85 -19.22 13.14 0.14
N GLU A 86 -19.62 13.16 1.40
CA GLU A 86 -20.97 13.59 1.77
C GLU A 86 -21.16 15.10 1.67
N GLN A 87 -20.11 15.89 1.94
CA GLN A 87 -20.13 17.34 1.75
C GLN A 87 -20.29 17.74 0.27
N PHE A 88 -19.88 16.86 -0.66
CA PHE A 88 -20.05 17.03 -2.10
C PHE A 88 -21.52 17.17 -2.52
N ASN A 89 -22.48 16.63 -1.75
CA ASN A 89 -23.89 16.69 -2.12
C ASN A 89 -24.56 18.05 -1.86
N GLU A 90 -23.98 18.92 -1.03
CA GLU A 90 -24.68 20.13 -0.56
C GLU A 90 -24.05 21.48 -0.97
N HIS A 91 -22.75 21.54 -1.35
CA HIS A 91 -22.05 22.85 -1.43
C HIS A 91 -21.11 23.13 -2.62
N ASP A 92 -20.95 22.24 -3.62
CA ASP A 92 -20.34 22.53 -4.95
C ASP A 92 -19.10 23.48 -4.99
N MET A 93 -18.20 23.37 -4.01
CA MET A 93 -16.95 24.14 -3.88
C MET A 93 -15.73 23.20 -4.00
N PRO A 94 -14.51 23.66 -4.31
CA PRO A 94 -13.43 22.81 -4.85
C PRO A 94 -12.88 21.83 -3.80
N VAL A 95 -13.43 20.62 -3.80
CA VAL A 95 -13.07 19.47 -2.93
C VAL A 95 -11.78 18.77 -3.37
N GLU A 96 -11.28 19.09 -4.56
CA GLU A 96 -10.17 18.37 -5.20
C GLU A 96 -8.88 18.40 -4.39
N ASP A 97 -8.49 19.55 -3.84
CA ASP A 97 -7.28 19.68 -3.01
C ASP A 97 -7.36 18.84 -1.74
N SER A 98 -8.53 18.77 -1.10
CA SER A 98 -8.73 17.98 0.12
C SER A 98 -8.69 16.47 -0.17
N LEU A 99 -9.27 16.05 -1.29
CA LEU A 99 -9.22 14.65 -1.72
C LEU A 99 -7.80 14.24 -2.11
N GLN A 100 -7.04 15.12 -2.77
CA GLN A 100 -5.64 14.87 -3.10
C GLN A 100 -4.80 14.66 -1.84
N VAL A 101 -4.99 15.47 -0.79
CA VAL A 101 -4.32 15.29 0.51
C VAL A 101 -4.69 13.94 1.14
N ILE A 102 -5.98 13.57 1.14
CA ILE A 102 -6.44 12.29 1.70
C ILE A 102 -5.81 11.11 0.93
N ASN A 103 -5.83 11.15 -0.40
CA ASN A 103 -5.22 10.11 -1.23
C ASN A 103 -3.71 10.01 -0.98
N HIS A 104 -3.03 11.14 -0.85
CA HIS A 104 -1.60 11.19 -0.58
C HIS A 104 -1.25 10.56 0.78
N LEU A 105 -1.97 10.93 1.84
CA LEU A 105 -1.75 10.38 3.18
C LEU A 105 -2.09 8.89 3.26
N LEU A 106 -3.24 8.48 2.70
CA LEU A 106 -3.66 7.08 2.68
C LEU A 106 -2.68 6.20 1.90
N PHE A 107 -2.11 6.71 0.80
CA PHE A 107 -1.04 6.03 0.08
C PHE A 107 0.23 5.90 0.94
N LEU A 108 0.71 7.00 1.53
CA LEU A 108 1.95 7.01 2.31
C LEU A 108 1.90 6.10 3.53
N GLU A 109 0.79 6.09 4.27
CA GLU A 109 0.61 5.25 5.45
C GLU A 109 0.68 3.75 5.09
N GLN A 110 0.11 3.37 3.95
CA GLN A 110 0.20 1.99 3.46
C GLN A 110 1.59 1.65 2.93
N ALA A 111 2.15 2.54 2.10
CA ALA A 111 3.44 2.34 1.46
C ALA A 111 4.58 2.26 2.48
N ASP A 112 4.54 3.06 3.55
CA ASP A 112 5.54 3.03 4.62
C ASP A 112 5.56 1.67 5.34
N VAL A 113 4.39 1.15 5.76
CA VAL A 113 4.28 -0.17 6.41
C VAL A 113 4.81 -1.28 5.50
N ILE A 114 4.43 -1.27 4.22
CA ILE A 114 4.87 -2.27 3.24
C ILE A 114 6.39 -2.17 3.02
N SER A 115 6.90 -0.95 2.84
CA SER A 115 8.33 -0.69 2.61
C SER A 115 9.20 -1.13 3.79
N GLN A 116 8.81 -0.80 5.01
CA GLN A 116 9.54 -1.21 6.22
C GLN A 116 9.57 -2.73 6.36
N ARG A 117 8.43 -3.40 6.14
CA ARG A 117 8.35 -4.86 6.19
C ARG A 117 9.20 -5.53 5.12
N LEU A 118 9.19 -5.01 3.88
CA LEU A 118 10.03 -5.51 2.80
C LEU A 118 11.52 -5.40 3.13
N VAL A 119 11.97 -4.25 3.61
CA VAL A 119 13.37 -4.05 4.01
C VAL A 119 13.74 -5.03 5.12
N SER A 120 12.89 -5.21 6.14
CA SER A 120 13.14 -6.17 7.22
C SER A 120 13.27 -7.61 6.70
N ILE A 121 12.29 -8.09 5.93
CA ILE A 121 12.27 -9.47 5.42
C ILE A 121 13.49 -9.73 4.53
N LEU A 122 13.81 -8.80 3.62
CA LEU A 122 14.93 -8.98 2.70
C LEU A 122 16.29 -8.82 3.39
N ASN A 123 16.38 -8.02 4.46
CA ASN A 123 17.58 -7.95 5.28
C ASN A 123 17.84 -9.29 5.97
N ASP A 124 16.83 -9.82 6.67
CA ASP A 124 16.93 -11.10 7.38
C ASP A 124 17.24 -12.25 6.40
N TRP A 125 16.62 -12.22 5.21
CA TRP A 125 16.90 -13.20 4.17
C TRP A 125 18.31 -13.06 3.57
N SER A 126 18.85 -11.83 3.49
CA SER A 126 20.23 -11.62 3.05
C SER A 126 21.26 -12.15 4.05
N GLU A 127 20.92 -12.15 5.34
CA GLU A 127 21.73 -12.73 6.41
C GLU A 127 21.61 -14.26 6.46
N SER A 128 20.45 -14.80 6.05
CA SER A 128 20.15 -16.24 6.03
C SER A 128 19.65 -16.72 4.67
N PRO A 129 20.49 -16.72 3.61
CA PRO A 129 20.07 -16.98 2.22
C PRO A 129 19.65 -18.43 1.96
N GLU A 130 19.97 -19.35 2.88
CA GLU A 130 19.58 -20.75 2.85
C GLU A 130 18.07 -20.94 3.07
N LEU A 131 17.40 -19.97 3.72
CA LEU A 131 15.97 -20.02 3.99
C LEU A 131 15.13 -19.71 2.74
N ASP A 132 13.90 -20.20 2.75
CA ASP A 132 12.92 -19.87 1.72
C ASP A 132 12.44 -18.43 1.89
N LEU A 133 12.28 -17.70 0.77
CA LEU A 133 11.70 -16.36 0.80
C LEU A 133 10.25 -16.43 1.33
N PRO A 134 9.90 -15.67 2.38
CA PRO A 134 8.54 -15.60 2.90
C PRO A 134 7.53 -15.21 1.80
N THR A 135 6.29 -15.70 1.91
CA THR A 135 5.26 -15.40 0.89
C THR A 135 4.83 -13.94 0.95
N GLU A 136 4.89 -13.36 2.14
CA GLU A 136 4.60 -11.98 2.49
C GLU A 136 5.43 -11.01 1.65
N ALA A 137 6.73 -11.29 1.43
CA ALA A 137 7.58 -10.42 0.62
C ALA A 137 7.03 -10.24 -0.80
N GLN A 138 6.45 -11.29 -1.39
CA GLN A 138 5.87 -11.16 -2.73
C GLN A 138 4.53 -10.44 -2.75
N LEU A 139 3.70 -10.68 -1.76
CA LEU A 139 2.44 -9.93 -1.61
C LEU A 139 2.72 -8.44 -1.40
N ASP A 140 3.74 -8.12 -0.62
CA ASP A 140 4.14 -6.76 -0.31
C ASP A 140 4.65 -6.00 -1.54
N VAL A 141 5.53 -6.60 -2.33
CA VAL A 141 6.02 -5.96 -3.56
C VAL A 141 4.88 -5.75 -4.57
N GLN A 142 3.98 -6.73 -4.72
CA GLN A 142 2.80 -6.58 -5.59
C GLN A 142 1.87 -5.46 -5.11
N SER A 143 1.60 -5.41 -3.80
CA SER A 143 0.78 -4.35 -3.20
C SER A 143 1.42 -2.97 -3.38
N MET A 144 2.74 -2.86 -3.20
CA MET A 144 3.49 -1.62 -3.45
C MET A 144 3.36 -1.15 -4.91
N ALA A 145 3.49 -2.07 -5.88
CA ALA A 145 3.34 -1.73 -7.30
C ALA A 145 1.93 -1.22 -7.62
N GLN A 146 0.89 -1.86 -7.10
CA GLN A 146 -0.51 -1.45 -7.26
C GLN A 146 -0.77 -0.07 -6.65
N LEU A 147 -0.36 0.14 -5.39
CA LEU A 147 -0.49 1.42 -4.72
C LEU A 147 0.21 2.55 -5.49
N ALA A 148 1.43 2.30 -5.97
CA ALA A 148 2.19 3.27 -6.75
C ALA A 148 1.53 3.57 -8.10
N GLN A 149 0.92 2.57 -8.74
CA GLN A 149 0.17 2.74 -9.98
C GLN A 149 -1.08 3.61 -9.76
N ASP A 150 -1.83 3.39 -8.69
CA ASP A 150 -3.06 4.14 -8.38
C ASP A 150 -2.83 5.65 -8.20
N VAL A 151 -1.66 6.02 -7.66
CA VAL A 151 -1.23 7.41 -7.49
C VAL A 151 -0.26 7.89 -8.58
N GLN A 152 -0.03 7.08 -9.62
CA GLN A 152 0.85 7.37 -10.75
C GLN A 152 2.31 7.68 -10.37
N LEU A 153 2.80 7.13 -9.26
CA LEU A 153 4.19 7.28 -8.81
C LEU A 153 5.13 6.31 -9.55
N THR A 154 5.38 6.63 -10.82
CA THR A 154 6.07 5.75 -11.78
C THR A 154 7.44 5.26 -11.29
N ALA A 155 8.21 6.09 -10.59
CA ALA A 155 9.53 5.72 -10.09
C ALA A 155 9.46 4.56 -9.09
N VAL A 156 8.51 4.62 -8.14
CA VAL A 156 8.30 3.54 -7.16
C VAL A 156 7.76 2.29 -7.86
N GLN A 157 6.79 2.47 -8.75
CA GLN A 157 6.23 1.37 -9.53
C GLN A 157 7.32 0.59 -10.30
N GLN A 158 8.22 1.28 -11.01
CA GLN A 158 9.31 0.65 -11.77
C GLN A 158 10.22 -0.22 -10.90
N VAL A 159 10.56 0.25 -9.70
CA VAL A 159 11.42 -0.50 -8.77
C VAL A 159 10.64 -1.69 -8.20
N ALA A 160 9.39 -1.50 -7.81
CA ALA A 160 8.52 -2.56 -7.29
C ALA A 160 8.31 -3.69 -8.33
N ASP A 161 7.99 -3.34 -9.58
CA ASP A 161 7.82 -4.32 -10.67
C ASP A 161 9.11 -5.10 -10.93
N SER A 162 10.26 -4.42 -10.97
CA SER A 162 11.56 -5.06 -11.17
C SER A 162 11.90 -6.00 -10.00
N LEU A 163 11.63 -5.57 -8.78
CA LEU A 163 11.81 -6.37 -7.57
C LEU A 163 10.90 -7.61 -7.57
N ALA A 164 9.64 -7.49 -8.00
CA ALA A 164 8.69 -8.61 -8.04
C ALA A 164 9.19 -9.72 -8.96
N VAL A 165 9.66 -9.35 -10.16
CA VAL A 165 10.24 -10.27 -11.15
C VAL A 165 11.46 -10.97 -10.59
N GLN A 166 12.35 -10.25 -9.92
CA GLN A 166 13.55 -10.82 -9.32
C GLN A 166 13.25 -11.77 -8.17
N LEU A 167 12.36 -11.37 -7.24
CA LEU A 167 11.95 -12.25 -6.15
C LEU A 167 11.29 -13.53 -6.70
N ALA A 168 10.58 -13.46 -7.82
CA ALA A 168 10.00 -14.63 -8.48
C ALA A 168 11.10 -15.52 -9.10
N ARG A 169 12.12 -14.92 -9.71
CA ARG A 169 13.31 -15.63 -10.23
C ARG A 169 14.07 -16.35 -9.11
N LEU A 170 14.28 -15.68 -7.97
CA LEU A 170 15.05 -16.21 -6.86
C LEU A 170 14.39 -17.41 -6.17
N ARG A 171 13.06 -17.52 -6.23
CA ARG A 171 12.34 -18.72 -5.80
C ARG A 171 12.75 -19.97 -6.59
N ALA A 172 13.09 -19.81 -7.87
CA ALA A 172 13.53 -20.92 -8.73
C ALA A 172 15.04 -21.17 -8.63
N LYS A 173 15.85 -20.12 -8.50
CA LYS A 173 17.32 -20.23 -8.42
C LYS A 173 17.89 -19.16 -7.50
N ARG A 174 18.45 -19.57 -6.37
CA ARG A 174 19.04 -18.66 -5.38
C ARG A 174 20.46 -18.27 -5.76
N VAL A 175 20.73 -16.97 -5.73
CA VAL A 175 22.06 -16.38 -5.89
C VAL A 175 22.21 -15.30 -4.82
N ALA A 176 23.26 -15.38 -4.00
CA ALA A 176 23.43 -14.48 -2.87
C ALA A 176 23.51 -12.99 -3.28
N ASP A 177 24.14 -12.71 -4.43
CA ASP A 177 24.22 -11.35 -4.98
C ASP A 177 22.84 -10.82 -5.41
N ASP A 178 21.98 -11.68 -5.96
CA ASP A 178 20.61 -11.32 -6.32
C ASP A 178 19.76 -11.05 -5.06
N ILE A 179 20.03 -11.71 -3.92
CA ILE A 179 19.33 -11.40 -2.65
C ILE A 179 19.71 -10.00 -2.17
N LYS A 180 20.99 -9.64 -2.23
CA LYS A 180 21.48 -8.29 -1.90
C LYS A 180 20.91 -7.23 -2.84
N ALA A 181 20.83 -7.51 -4.14
CA ALA A 181 20.19 -6.62 -5.10
C ALA A 181 18.71 -6.41 -4.77
N SER A 182 17.99 -7.46 -4.34
CA SER A 182 16.59 -7.35 -3.89
C SER A 182 16.46 -6.42 -2.68
N LEU A 183 17.34 -6.56 -1.68
CA LEU A 183 17.39 -5.65 -0.52
C LEU A 183 17.66 -4.20 -0.95
N SER A 184 18.61 -3.96 -1.86
CA SER A 184 18.86 -2.63 -2.41
C SER A 184 17.63 -2.07 -3.14
N GLY A 185 16.85 -2.89 -3.83
CA GLY A 185 15.58 -2.50 -4.43
C GLY A 185 14.55 -2.02 -3.41
N ALA A 186 14.35 -2.76 -2.31
CA ALA A 186 13.44 -2.35 -1.25
C ALA A 186 13.88 -1.06 -0.53
N GLN A 187 15.19 -0.89 -0.31
CA GLN A 187 15.74 0.35 0.23
C GLN A 187 15.55 1.54 -0.73
N GLU A 188 15.66 1.30 -2.03
CA GLU A 188 15.40 2.32 -3.05
C GLU A 188 13.93 2.74 -3.08
N VAL A 189 12.98 1.80 -2.94
CA VAL A 189 11.55 2.11 -2.75
C VAL A 189 11.38 3.04 -1.54
N SER A 190 11.96 2.69 -0.39
CA SER A 190 11.90 3.51 0.83
C SER A 190 12.44 4.93 0.60
N ARG A 191 13.59 5.05 -0.08
CA ARG A 191 14.19 6.36 -0.41
C ARG A 191 13.27 7.20 -1.30
N LEU A 192 12.66 6.59 -2.33
CA LEU A 192 11.75 7.27 -3.24
C LEU A 192 10.49 7.74 -2.51
N LEU A 193 9.93 6.92 -1.62
CA LEU A 193 8.78 7.28 -0.79
C LEU A 193 9.09 8.44 0.17
N GLN A 194 10.27 8.45 0.81
CA GLN A 194 10.70 9.55 1.67
C GLN A 194 10.76 10.89 0.92
N HIS A 195 11.27 10.88 -0.32
CA HIS A 195 11.26 12.08 -1.16
C HIS A 195 9.85 12.48 -1.55
N PHE A 196 9.00 11.52 -1.91
CA PHE A 196 7.62 11.78 -2.29
C PHE A 196 6.82 12.39 -1.12
N ALA A 197 7.03 11.92 0.11
CA ALA A 197 6.38 12.43 1.31
C ALA A 197 6.70 13.90 1.60
N VAL A 198 7.87 14.40 1.18
CA VAL A 198 8.25 15.82 1.30
C VAL A 198 7.96 16.63 0.03
N GLY A 199 7.18 16.07 -0.91
CA GLY A 199 6.78 16.73 -2.16
C GLY A 199 7.84 16.72 -3.26
N SER A 200 8.85 15.84 -3.18
CA SER A 200 9.91 15.71 -4.18
C SER A 200 9.79 14.41 -4.96
N VAL A 201 9.68 14.50 -6.29
CA VAL A 201 9.71 13.30 -7.16
C VAL A 201 11.14 13.06 -7.62
N ARG A 202 11.68 11.89 -7.31
CA ARG A 202 13.02 11.45 -7.73
C ARG A 202 12.92 10.28 -8.69
N GLN A 203 13.93 10.17 -9.56
CA GLN A 203 14.11 8.99 -10.40
C GLN A 203 14.75 7.85 -9.60
N PRO A 204 14.49 6.59 -9.97
CA PRO A 204 15.20 5.45 -9.41
C PRO A 204 16.69 5.51 -9.74
N GLN A 205 17.51 4.97 -8.85
CA GLN A 205 18.93 4.77 -9.10
C GLN A 205 19.14 3.74 -10.22
N ALA A 206 19.85 4.13 -11.28
CA ALA A 206 20.05 3.29 -12.47
C ALA A 206 20.80 1.99 -12.15
N ASN A 207 21.79 2.05 -11.27
CA ASN A 207 22.54 0.87 -10.80
C ASN A 207 21.65 -0.11 -10.02
N VAL A 208 20.68 0.38 -9.24
CA VAL A 208 19.74 -0.49 -8.53
C VAL A 208 18.83 -1.20 -9.53
N LEU A 209 18.24 -0.48 -10.48
CA LEU A 209 17.39 -1.08 -11.51
C LEU A 209 18.14 -2.11 -12.37
N ALA A 210 19.38 -1.81 -12.78
CA ALA A 210 20.22 -2.74 -13.53
C ALA A 210 20.49 -4.02 -12.73
N ALA A 211 20.87 -3.87 -11.45
CA ALA A 211 21.09 -5.01 -10.56
C ALA A 211 19.81 -5.85 -10.37
N LEU A 212 18.63 -5.21 -10.28
CA LEU A 212 17.38 -5.97 -10.15
C LEU A 212 17.06 -6.79 -11.40
N ARG A 213 17.37 -6.25 -12.58
CA ARG A 213 17.19 -6.92 -13.87
C ARG A 213 18.22 -8.02 -14.12
N GLY A 214 19.36 -7.99 -13.43
CA GLY A 214 20.49 -8.89 -13.64
C GLY A 214 21.38 -8.45 -14.80
N GLU A 215 21.49 -7.14 -15.02
CA GLU A 215 22.37 -6.49 -16.01
C GLU A 215 23.75 -6.18 -15.44
#